data_AF-A0A0L0UIU8-F1
#
_entry.id   AF-A0A0L0UIU8-F1
#
_cell.length_a   1.000
_cell.length_b   1.000
_cell.length_c   1.000
_cell.angle_alpha   90.00
_cell.angle_beta   90.00
_cell.angle_gamma   90.00
#
_symmetry.space_group_name_H-M   'P 1'
#
loop_
_entity.id
_entity.type
_entity.pdbx_description
1 polymer ?
#
loop_
_entity_poly.entity_id
_entity_poly.type
_entity_poly.pdbx_seq_one_letter_code
_entity_poly.pdbx_strand_id
1 'polypeptide(L)'
;MATATTKSRRPLINKLIKRFNNRFANFIRNYPGQQVSNVTDHPLEYNTLKGWPLDHRFWNDGLYHHSTAPWAIDMRVREGINFVLTLERVREEFDLIAEELGRALAWAGITLQCDV
;
A
#
# COMPACT_ATOMS: atom_id res chain seq x y z
N MET A 1 -12.34 -31.46 -14.12
CA MET A 1 -11.59 -30.35 -13.47
C MET A 1 -11.77 -29.09 -14.33
N ALA A 2 -12.50 -28.09 -13.84
CA ALA A 2 -12.65 -26.82 -14.55
C ALA A 2 -11.49 -25.89 -14.17
N THR A 3 -10.58 -25.64 -15.11
CA THR A 3 -9.53 -24.62 -14.93
C THR A 3 -10.17 -23.25 -15.05
N ALA A 4 -10.20 -22.49 -13.95
CA ALA A 4 -10.66 -21.10 -13.97
C ALA A 4 -9.76 -20.27 -14.90
N THR A 5 -10.31 -19.78 -16.00
CA THR A 5 -9.65 -18.85 -16.90
C THR A 5 -9.54 -17.48 -16.23
N THR A 6 -8.38 -17.17 -15.65
CA THR A 6 -8.11 -15.84 -15.09
C THR A 6 -8.13 -14.80 -16.21
N LYS A 7 -9.20 -13.98 -16.29
CA LYS A 7 -9.24 -12.82 -17.18
C LYS A 7 -8.03 -11.91 -16.94
N SER A 8 -7.38 -11.47 -18.02
CA SER A 8 -6.24 -10.57 -17.94
C SER A 8 -6.60 -9.29 -17.19
N ARG A 9 -5.83 -8.96 -16.15
CA ARG A 9 -5.99 -7.73 -15.36
C ARG A 9 -5.39 -6.49 -16.05
N ARG A 10 -4.69 -6.67 -17.18
CA ARG A 10 -3.99 -5.59 -17.89
C ARG A 10 -4.89 -4.39 -18.26
N PRO A 11 -6.14 -4.57 -18.75
CA PRO A 11 -7.00 -3.42 -19.06
C PRO A 11 -7.35 -2.60 -17.82
N LEU A 12 -7.59 -3.28 -16.69
CA LEU A 12 -7.88 -2.63 -15.42
C LEU A 12 -6.65 -1.86 -14.90
N ILE A 13 -5.47 -2.47 -14.96
CA ILE A 13 -4.21 -1.82 -14.58
C ILE A 13 -3.96 -0.58 -15.45
N ASN A 14 -4.14 -0.68 -16.77
CA ASN A 14 -3.99 0.47 -17.68
C ASN A 14 -4.95 1.61 -17.32
N LYS A 15 -6.20 1.31 -16.94
CA LYS A 15 -7.17 2.31 -16.47
C LYS A 15 -6.69 3.00 -15.19
N LEU A 16 -6.10 2.26 -14.26
CA LEU A 16 -5.54 2.81 -13.02
C LEU A 16 -4.31 3.67 -13.29
N ILE A 17 -3.38 3.21 -14.14
CA ILE A 17 -2.21 3.97 -14.58
C ILE A 17 -2.64 5.29 -15.23
N LYS A 18 -3.61 5.26 -16.15
CA LYS A 18 -4.14 6.49 -16.76
C LYS A 18 -4.71 7.46 -15.72
N ARG A 19 -5.45 6.95 -14.74
CA ARG A 19 -6.00 7.77 -13.65
C ARG A 19 -4.90 8.39 -12.80
N PHE A 20 -3.86 7.62 -12.48
CA PHE A 20 -2.70 8.07 -11.74
C PHE A 20 -1.96 9.19 -12.48
N ASN A 21 -1.60 8.98 -13.74
CA ASN A 21 -0.94 9.98 -14.58
C ASN A 21 -1.75 11.27 -14.71
N ASN A 22 -3.07 11.17 -14.90
CA ASN A 22 -3.95 12.34 -14.96
C ASN A 22 -3.95 13.15 -13.65
N ARG A 23 -3.99 12.46 -12.50
CA ARG A 23 -3.93 13.12 -11.18
C ARG A 23 -2.59 13.81 -10.98
N PHE A 24 -1.50 13.13 -11.33
CA PHE A 24 -0.16 13.69 -11.24
C PHE A 24 -0.01 14.94 -12.13
N ALA A 25 -0.42 14.87 -13.40
CA ALA A 25 -0.39 16.01 -14.31
C ALA A 25 -1.24 17.19 -13.81
N ASN A 26 -2.44 16.93 -13.29
CA ASN A 26 -3.28 17.97 -12.69
C ASN A 26 -2.62 18.61 -11.46
N PHE A 27 -1.95 17.82 -10.62
CA PHE A 27 -1.23 18.31 -9.45
C PHE A 27 -0.09 19.25 -9.85
N ILE A 28 0.80 18.81 -10.76
CA ILE A 28 1.91 19.65 -11.27
C ILE A 28 1.39 20.94 -11.90
N ARG A 29 0.31 20.87 -12.70
CA ARG A 29 -0.29 22.06 -13.32
C ARG A 29 -0.82 23.06 -12.28
N ASN A 30 -1.45 22.57 -11.21
CA ASN A 30 -2.04 23.43 -10.19
C ASN A 30 -1.01 23.97 -9.19
N TYR A 31 0.15 23.32 -9.06
CA TYR A 31 1.20 23.67 -8.12
C TYR A 31 2.60 23.69 -8.79
N PRO A 32 2.85 24.61 -9.74
CA PRO A 32 4.08 24.61 -10.54
C PRO A 32 5.36 24.90 -9.75
N GLY A 33 5.25 25.52 -8.57
CA GLY A 33 6.39 25.78 -7.67
C GLY A 33 6.69 24.62 -6.70
N GLN A 34 5.84 23.59 -6.67
CA GLN A 34 6.06 22.44 -5.81
C GLN A 34 7.21 21.60 -6.35
N GLN A 35 8.25 21.43 -5.53
CA GLN A 35 9.30 20.46 -5.81
C GLN A 35 8.71 19.07 -5.61
N VAL A 36 8.63 18.28 -6.69
CA VAL A 36 8.11 16.91 -6.65
C VAL A 36 9.25 15.97 -6.97
N SER A 37 9.44 14.98 -6.11
CA SER A 37 10.45 13.96 -6.36
C SER A 37 9.93 13.02 -7.45
N ASN A 38 10.84 12.55 -8.32
CA ASN A 38 10.59 11.44 -9.27
C ASN A 38 9.62 11.75 -10.40
N VAL A 39 9.61 13.02 -10.84
CA VAL A 39 8.95 13.43 -12.09
C VAL A 39 9.41 12.57 -13.28
N THR A 40 10.63 12.05 -13.25
CA THR A 40 11.22 11.17 -14.26
C THR A 40 10.45 9.86 -14.47
N ASP A 41 9.73 9.39 -13.44
CA ASP A 41 8.95 8.15 -13.51
C ASP A 41 7.58 8.36 -14.19
N HIS A 42 7.28 9.59 -14.61
CA HIS A 42 6.04 9.99 -15.26
C HIS A 42 6.25 10.43 -16.71
N PRO A 43 5.29 10.11 -17.61
CA PRO A 43 4.08 9.33 -17.37
C PRO A 43 4.39 7.84 -17.16
N LEU A 44 3.73 7.24 -16.18
CA LEU A 44 3.89 5.82 -15.88
C LEU A 44 3.29 4.96 -17.00
N GLU A 45 4.02 3.95 -17.43
CA GLU A 45 3.56 2.96 -18.41
C GLU A 45 3.47 1.56 -17.81
N TYR A 46 2.62 0.70 -18.40
CA TYR A 46 2.39 -0.66 -17.90
C TYR A 46 3.66 -1.52 -17.88
N ASN A 47 4.45 -1.47 -18.94
CA ASN A 47 5.66 -2.30 -19.03
C ASN A 47 6.72 -1.84 -18.03
N THR A 48 6.85 -0.53 -17.81
CA THR A 48 7.72 0.05 -16.79
C THR A 48 7.28 -0.38 -15.39
N LEU A 49 5.99 -0.20 -15.05
CA LEU A 49 5.43 -0.62 -13.77
C LEU A 49 5.61 -2.12 -13.52
N LYS A 50 5.40 -2.95 -14.56
CA LYS A 50 5.58 -4.41 -14.48
C LYS A 50 7.04 -4.80 -14.27
N GLY A 51 7.98 -4.02 -14.79
CA GLY A 51 9.42 -4.28 -14.68
C GLY A 51 10.04 -3.83 -13.36
N TRP A 52 9.31 -3.04 -12.54
CA TRP A 52 9.84 -2.58 -11.27
C TRP A 52 10.00 -3.73 -10.26
N PRO A 53 11.18 -3.83 -9.61
CA PRO A 53 11.39 -4.81 -8.57
C PRO A 53 10.57 -4.46 -7.31
N LEU A 54 10.39 -5.42 -6.40
CA LEU A 54 9.56 -5.23 -5.20
C LEU A 54 10.15 -4.20 -4.21
N ASP A 55 11.47 -4.03 -4.21
CA ASP A 55 12.20 -3.02 -3.45
C ASP A 55 12.14 -1.63 -4.10
N HIS A 56 11.53 -1.49 -5.29
CA HIS A 56 11.40 -0.20 -5.95
C HIS A 56 10.70 0.80 -5.03
N ARG A 57 11.24 2.02 -5.01
CA ARG A 57 10.73 3.13 -4.20
C ARG A 57 9.25 3.46 -4.39
N PHE A 58 8.64 3.07 -5.51
CA PHE A 58 7.18 3.18 -5.70
C PHE A 58 6.38 2.39 -4.67
N TRP A 59 6.86 1.20 -4.29
CA TRP A 59 6.19 0.33 -3.33
C TRP A 59 6.55 0.67 -1.88
N ASN A 60 7.80 1.07 -1.65
CA ASN A 60 8.36 1.18 -0.30
C ASN A 60 8.38 2.60 0.25
N ASP A 61 8.45 3.64 -0.60
CA ASP A 61 8.46 5.02 -0.10
C ASP A 61 7.07 5.51 0.30
N GLY A 62 5.97 4.83 -0.07
CA GLY A 62 4.61 5.18 0.35
C GLY A 62 4.31 6.69 0.34
N LEU A 63 4.12 7.26 1.53
CA LEU A 63 3.86 8.68 1.77
C LEU A 63 4.97 9.62 1.27
N TYR A 64 6.21 9.15 1.19
CA TYR A 64 7.39 9.92 0.79
C TYR A 64 7.57 10.01 -0.73
N HIS A 65 6.89 9.16 -1.51
CA HIS A 65 7.24 8.89 -2.91
C HIS A 65 7.25 10.14 -3.84
N HIS A 66 6.45 11.17 -3.53
CA HIS A 66 6.38 12.45 -4.27
C HIS A 66 6.75 13.69 -3.46
N SER A 67 7.10 13.53 -2.18
CA SER A 67 7.42 14.67 -1.32
C SER A 67 8.92 14.96 -1.36
N THR A 68 9.25 16.25 -1.41
CA THR A 68 10.62 16.78 -1.27
C THR A 68 10.77 17.61 0.00
N ALA A 69 9.71 17.65 0.83
CA ALA A 69 9.76 18.37 2.09
C ALA A 69 10.86 17.78 2.99
N PRO A 70 11.48 18.58 3.89
CA PRO A 70 12.60 18.13 4.71
C PRO A 70 12.32 16.82 5.48
N TRP A 71 11.10 16.66 6.00
CA TRP A 71 10.66 15.46 6.70
C TRP A 71 10.57 14.20 5.81
N ALA A 72 10.38 14.39 4.51
CA ALA A 72 10.24 13.33 3.53
C ALA A 72 11.55 12.99 2.82
N ILE A 73 12.65 13.70 3.05
CA ILE A 73 13.96 13.41 2.41
C ILE A 73 15.01 12.92 3.41
N ASP A 74 14.93 13.33 4.68
CA ASP A 74 15.89 12.90 5.71
C ASP A 74 15.60 11.45 6.15
N MET A 75 16.61 10.59 6.06
CA MET A 75 16.49 9.16 6.39
C MET A 75 16.11 8.93 7.85
N ARG A 76 16.69 9.68 8.80
CA ARG A 76 16.40 9.50 10.22
C ARG A 76 14.97 9.91 10.56
N VAL A 77 14.47 10.96 9.89
CA VAL A 77 13.07 11.36 10.05
C VAL A 77 12.14 10.29 9.47
N ARG A 78 12.44 9.74 8.29
CA ARG A 78 11.67 8.63 7.71
C ARG A 78 11.67 7.39 8.60
N GLU A 79 12.82 7.01 9.14
CA GLU A 79 12.96 5.87 10.06
C GLU A 79 12.13 6.09 11.33
N GLY A 80 12.20 7.28 11.93
CA GLY A 80 11.39 7.63 13.09
C GLY A 80 9.88 7.53 12.82
N ILE A 81 9.41 8.09 11.69
CA ILE A 81 7.99 8.00 11.30
C ILE A 81 7.59 6.54 11.08
N ASN A 82 8.38 5.77 10.34
CA ASN A 82 8.10 4.35 10.08
C ASN A 82 8.05 3.53 11.37
N PHE A 83 8.93 3.82 12.33
CA PHE A 83 8.95 3.14 13.63
C PHE A 83 7.66 3.41 14.41
N VAL A 84 7.23 4.67 14.49
CA VAL A 84 5.98 5.04 15.18
C VAL A 84 4.77 4.36 14.51
N LEU A 85 4.67 4.43 13.18
CA LEU A 85 3.58 3.78 12.44
C LEU A 85 3.57 2.25 12.62
N THR A 86 4.76 1.63 12.70
CA THR A 86 4.90 0.19 12.94
C THR A 86 4.44 -0.17 14.35
N LEU A 87 4.79 0.65 15.36
CA LEU A 87 4.34 0.45 16.73
C LEU A 87 2.81 0.50 16.83
N GLU A 88 2.19 1.49 16.19
CA GLU A 88 0.73 1.61 16.13
C GLU A 88 0.09 0.39 15.45
N ARG A 89 0.67 -0.07 14.34
CA ARG A 89 0.17 -1.26 13.64
C ARG A 89 0.27 -2.52 14.49
N VAL A 90 1.40 -2.73 15.19
CA VAL A 90 1.57 -3.90 16.07
C VAL A 90 0.50 -3.94 17.15
N ARG A 91 0.10 -2.78 17.68
CA ARG A 91 -0.97 -2.69 18.67
C ARG A 91 -2.32 -3.11 18.09
N GLU A 92 -2.67 -2.60 16.91
CA GLU A 92 -3.90 -2.99 16.20
C GLU A 92 -3.94 -4.49 15.92
N GLU A 93 -2.84 -5.07 15.44
CA GLU A 93 -2.74 -6.51 15.17
C GLU A 93 -2.88 -7.34 16.45
N PHE A 94 -2.34 -6.87 17.57
CA PHE A 94 -2.50 -7.55 18.86
C PHE A 94 -3.97 -7.60 19.30
N ASP A 95 -4.68 -6.48 19.14
CA ASP A 95 -6.11 -6.40 19.45
C ASP A 95 -6.93 -7.35 18.54
N LEU A 96 -6.60 -7.40 17.24
CA LEU A 96 -7.24 -8.32 16.28
C LEU A 96 -6.99 -9.80 16.64
N ILE A 97 -5.75 -10.15 17.01
CA ILE A 97 -5.40 -11.52 17.43
C ILE A 97 -6.16 -11.91 18.70
N ALA A 98 -6.26 -11.00 19.68
CA ALA A 98 -7.01 -11.25 20.91
C ALA A 98 -8.49 -11.49 20.62
N GLU A 99 -9.08 -10.74 19.70
CA GLU A 99 -10.47 -10.91 19.28
C GLU A 99 -10.70 -12.25 18.56
N GLU A 100 -9.82 -12.63 17.63
CA GLU A 100 -9.90 -13.92 16.94
C GLU A 100 -9.72 -15.09 17.91
N LEU A 101 -8.81 -14.97 18.89
CA LEU A 101 -8.64 -15.97 19.94
C LEU A 101 -9.93 -16.12 20.77
N GLY A 102 -10.57 -15.00 21.13
CA GLY A 102 -11.86 -15.00 21.80
C GLY A 102 -12.95 -15.70 21.00
N ARG A 103 -13.05 -15.42 19.69
CA ARG A 103 -13.97 -16.12 18.76
C ARG A 103 -13.70 -17.62 18.71
N ALA A 104 -12.44 -18.02 18.56
CA ALA A 104 -12.06 -19.43 18.49
C ALA A 104 -12.41 -20.19 19.77
N LEU A 105 -12.17 -19.59 20.95
CA LEU A 105 -12.54 -20.17 22.24
C LEU A 105 -14.06 -20.25 22.42
N ALA A 106 -14.81 -19.24 22.00
CA ALA A 106 -16.27 -19.26 22.05
C ALA A 106 -16.84 -20.40 21.19
N TRP A 107 -16.32 -20.60 19.98
CA TRP A 107 -16.71 -21.72 19.12
C TRP A 107 -16.39 -23.08 19.77
N ALA A 108 -15.20 -23.22 20.36
CA ALA A 108 -14.82 -24.45 21.08
C ALA A 108 -15.71 -24.72 22.31
N GLY A 109 -16.09 -23.67 23.04
CA GLY A 109 -17.00 -23.77 24.19
C GLY A 109 -18.42 -24.19 23.78
N ILE A 110 -18.94 -23.65 22.66
CA ILE A 110 -20.25 -24.04 22.12
C ILE A 110 -20.26 -25.52 21.70
N THR A 111 -19.16 -26.03 21.11
CA THR A 111 -19.08 -27.46 20.75
C THR A 111 -19.14 -28.39 21.96
N LEU A 112 -18.62 -28.00 23.13
CA LEU A 112 -18.67 -28.82 24.34
C LEU A 112 -20.06 -28.87 25.00
N GLN A 113 -20.95 -27.92 24.69
CA GLN A 113 -22.31 -27.88 25.24
C GLN A 113 -23.32 -28.69 24.39
N CYS A 114 -22.97 -29.06 23.16
CA CYS A 114 -23.82 -29.86 22.27
C CYS A 114 -23.55 -31.37 22.31
N ASP A 115 -22.49 -31.81 22.99
CA ASP A 115 -22.11 -33.23 23.16
C ASP A 115 -22.55 -33.84 24.52
N VAL A 116 -23.47 -33.19 25.25
CA VAL A 116 -24.13 -33.70 26.47
C VAL A 116 -25.64 -33.83 26.26
#